data_AF-A0A1J0GMF0-F1
#
_entry.id   AF-A0A1J0GMF0-F1
#
_cell.length_a   1.000
_cell.length_b   1.000
_cell.length_c   1.000
_cell.angle_alpha   90.00
_cell.angle_beta   90.00
_cell.angle_gamma   90.00
#
_symmetry.space_group_name_H-M   'P 1'
#
loop_
_entity.id
_entity.type
_entity.pdbx_description
1 polymer ?
#
loop_
_entity_poly.entity_id
_entity_poly.type
_entity_poly.pdbx_seq_one_letter_code
_entity_poly.pdbx_strand_id
1 'polypeptide(L)' 'MVINLDEKFELNSYISNIEKQIIEKTLKKNENNVSKTSRNLGISRQDLQYKMKKHNLILK' A
#
# COMPACT_ATOMS: atom_id res chain seq x y z
N MET A 1 15.83 3.67 4.57
CA MET A 1 16.07 2.80 3.40
C MET A 1 16.91 3.61 2.43
N VAL A 2 18.11 3.15 2.08
CA VAL A 2 19.05 3.86 1.19
C VAL A 2 18.67 3.52 -0.26
N ILE A 3 18.53 4.53 -1.11
CA ILE A 3 18.26 4.36 -2.54
C ILE A 3 19.61 4.28 -3.24
N ASN A 4 19.93 3.15 -3.85
CA ASN A 4 21.13 3.00 -4.67
C ASN A 4 20.75 3.34 -6.13
N LEU A 5 21.39 4.35 -6.71
CA LEU A 5 21.10 4.92 -8.03
C LEU A 5 22.06 4.40 -9.12
N ASP A 6 22.98 3.50 -8.75
CA ASP A 6 24.05 3.03 -9.63
C ASP A 6 23.57 1.99 -10.66
N GLU A 7 22.37 1.41 -10.45
CA GLU A 7 21.66 0.54 -11.39
C GLU A 7 20.40 1.21 -11.95
N LYS A 8 19.85 0.64 -13.04
CA LYS A 8 18.62 1.14 -13.68
C LYS A 8 17.44 1.08 -12.69
N PHE A 9 17.20 2.20 -12.02
CA PHE A 9 16.19 2.32 -10.99
C PHE A 9 14.80 2.53 -11.62
N GLU A 10 13.93 1.56 -11.43
CA GLU A 10 12.53 1.63 -11.90
C GLU A 10 11.65 2.31 -10.85
N LEU A 11 11.55 3.65 -10.94
CA LEU A 11 10.79 4.50 -10.01
C LEU A 11 9.36 4.00 -9.77
N ASN A 12 8.67 3.59 -10.83
CA ASN A 12 7.29 3.10 -10.73
C ASN A 12 7.18 1.86 -9.83
N SER A 13 8.15 0.94 -9.91
CA SER A 13 8.22 -0.25 -9.06
C SER A 13 8.47 0.13 -7.60
N TYR A 14 9.39 1.08 -7.37
CA TYR A 14 9.72 1.54 -6.02
C TYR A 14 8.53 2.21 -5.33
N ILE A 15 7.86 3.15 -6.00
CA ILE A 15 6.66 3.82 -5.48
C ILE A 15 5.54 2.80 -5.23
N SER A 16 5.34 1.84 -6.14
CA SER A 16 4.38 0.75 -5.99
C SER A 16 4.65 -0.09 -4.72
N ASN A 17 5.92 -0.40 -4.46
CA ASN A 17 6.32 -1.14 -3.26
C ASN A 17 6.13 -0.33 -1.97
N ILE A 18 6.45 0.96 -1.97
CA ILE A 18 6.18 1.84 -0.82
C ILE A 18 4.67 1.90 -0.54
N GLU A 19 3.85 2.12 -1.57
CA GLU A 19 2.40 2.17 -1.45
C GLU A 19 1.86 0.87 -0.84
N LYS A 20 2.30 -0.29 -1.35
CA LYS A 20 1.95 -1.60 -0.82
C LYS A 20 2.30 -1.72 0.67
N GLN A 21 3.52 -1.38 1.06
CA GLN A 21 3.97 -1.49 2.45
C GLN A 21 3.18 -0.58 3.41
N ILE A 22 2.83 0.63 2.98
CA ILE A 22 2.01 1.57 3.77
C ILE A 22 0.62 0.97 4.00
N ILE A 23 0.00 0.44 2.94
CA ILE A 23 -1.33 -0.18 3.01
C ILE A 23 -1.30 -1.40 3.93
N GLU A 24 -0.33 -2.31 3.75
CA GLU A 24 -0.19 -3.51 4.59
C GLU A 24 0.00 -3.19 6.07
N LYS A 25 0.89 -2.25 6.39
CA LYS A 25 1.14 -1.84 7.79
C LYS A 25 -0.11 -1.22 8.41
N THR A 26 -0.83 -0.41 7.65
CA THR A 26 -2.03 0.27 8.15
C THR A 26 -3.20 -0.70 8.31
N LEU A 27 -3.33 -1.70 7.42
CA LEU A 27 -4.30 -2.78 7.55
C LEU A 27 -4.02 -3.60 8.81
N LYS A 28 -2.76 -4.04 9.02
CA LYS A 28 -2.36 -4.79 10.22
C LYS A 28 -2.64 -3.98 11.50
N LYS A 29 -2.28 -2.70 11.53
CA LYS A 29 -2.55 -1.79 12.67
C LYS A 29 -4.04 -1.66 12.98
N ASN A 30 -4.91 -1.79 11.98
CA ASN A 30 -6.35 -1.67 12.12
C ASN A 30 -7.08 -3.03 12.09
N GLU A 31 -6.37 -4.13 12.37
CA GLU A 31 -6.95 -5.49 12.42
C GLU A 31 -7.72 -5.83 11.13
N ASN A 32 -7.16 -5.44 9.98
CA ASN A 32 -7.75 -5.59 8.65
C ASN A 32 -9.10 -4.89 8.45
N ASN A 33 -9.48 -3.94 9.32
CA ASN A 33 -10.68 -3.13 9.13
C ASN A 33 -10.47 -2.13 7.98
N VAL A 34 -11.02 -2.45 6.82
CA VAL A 34 -10.85 -1.67 5.58
C VAL A 34 -11.39 -0.23 5.72
N SER A 35 -12.54 -0.05 6.39
CA SER A 35 -13.12 1.29 6.60
C SER A 35 -12.27 2.16 7.53
N LYS A 36 -11.73 1.58 8.60
CA LYS A 36 -10.83 2.29 9.51
C LYS A 36 -9.52 2.62 8.81
N THR A 37 -8.98 1.67 8.05
CA THR A 37 -7.75 1.84 7.28
C THR A 37 -7.88 2.93 6.22
N SER A 38 -8.97 2.98 5.46
CA SER A 38 -9.17 4.01 4.43
C SER A 38 -9.22 5.42 5.02
N ARG A 39 -9.93 5.58 6.16
CA ARG A 39 -9.95 6.84 6.91
C ARG A 39 -8.58 7.24 7.43
N ASN A 40 -7.82 6.29 7.99
CA ASN A 40 -6.45 6.55 8.46
C ASN A 40 -5.49 6.94 7.33
N LEU A 41 -5.70 6.41 6.11
CA LEU A 41 -4.91 6.73 4.93
C LEU A 41 -5.40 7.97 4.18
N GLY A 42 -6.53 8.56 4.58
CA GLY A 42 -7.09 9.73 3.91
C GLY A 42 -7.64 9.47 2.50
N ILE A 43 -8.02 8.22 2.20
CA ILE A 43 -8.55 7.82 0.88
C ILE A 43 -9.94 7.21 1.01
N SER A 44 -10.69 7.15 -0.11
CA SER A 44 -11.99 6.48 -0.11
C SER A 44 -11.84 4.97 0.13
N ARG A 45 -12.92 4.33 0.61
CA ARG A 45 -12.93 2.88 0.81
C ARG A 45 -12.75 2.15 -0.53
N GLN A 46 -13.34 2.67 -1.59
CA GLN A 46 -13.26 2.15 -2.95
C GLN A 46 -11.83 2.22 -3.49
N ASP A 47 -11.13 3.34 -3.28
CA ASP A 47 -9.73 3.50 -3.69
C ASP A 47 -8.82 2.52 -2.95
N LEU A 48 -9.03 2.36 -1.64
CA LEU A 48 -8.28 1.38 -0.85
C LEU A 48 -8.52 -0.04 -1.38
N GLN A 49 -9.78 -0.42 -1.66
CA GLN A 49 -10.10 -1.74 -2.22
C GLN A 49 -9.47 -1.96 -3.59
N TYR A 50 -9.47 -0.94 -4.46
CA TYR A 50 -8.78 -1.01 -5.76
C TYR A 50 -7.27 -1.21 -5.58
N LYS A 51 -6.62 -0.44 -4.70
CA LYS A 51 -5.18 -0.58 -4.41
C LYS A 51 -4.85 -1.93 -3.78
N MET A 52 -5.70 -2.45 -2.89
CA MET A 52 -5.55 -3.78 -2.32
C MET A 52 -5.58 -4.87 -3.40
N LYS A 53 -6.51 -4.77 -4.36
CA LYS A 53 -6.56 -5.68 -5.51
C LYS A 53 -5.31 -5.56 -6.39
N LYS A 54 -4.92 -4.32 -6.74
CA LYS A 54 -3.72 -4.03 -7.53
C LYS A 54 -2.46 -4.65 -6.93
N HIS A 55 -2.34 -4.64 -5.60
CA HIS A 55 -1.18 -5.15 -4.86
C HIS A 55 -1.33 -6.60 -4.38
N ASN A 56 -2.40 -7.31 -4.78
CA ASN A 56 -2.73 -8.66 -4.35
C ASN A 56 -2.80 -8.84 -2.82
N LEU A 57 -3.30 -7.83 -2.11
CA LEU A 57 -3.48 -7.82 -0.65
C LEU A 57 -4.84 -8.38 -0.21
N ILE A 58 -5.38 -9.34 -0.97
CA ILE A 58 -6.72 -9.88 -0.72
C ILE A 58 -6.71 -10.64 0.62
N LEU A 59 -7.59 -10.20 1.51
CA LEU A 59 -7.84 -10.83 2.81
C LEU A 59 -8.51 -12.19 2.57
N LYS A 60 -7.86 -13.27 3.02
CA LYS A 60 -8.50 -14.58 3.21
C LYS A 60 -9.33 -14.56 4.49
#